data_AF-A0A8B6CLJ6-F1
#
_entry.id   AF-A0A8B6CLJ6-F1
#
_cell.length_a   1.000
_cell.length_b   1.000
_cell.length_c   1.000
_cell.angle_alpha   90.00
_cell.angle_beta   90.00
_cell.angle_gamma   90.00
#
_symmetry.space_group_name_H-M   'P 1'
#
loop_
_entity.id
_entity.type
_entity.pdbx_description
1 polymer ?
#
loop_
_entity_poly.entity_id
_entity_poly.type
_entity_poly.pdbx_seq_one_letter_code
_entity_poly.pdbx_strand_id
1 'polypeptide(L)'
;MNNEKREEREKERKKERKKERKKSDIQLKIKIKSMSILCKDPVSDYDLAWTLFSIGDSNHNEILEASEISRFYKRALQFPQELADFVGESMIERGDINDDNVL
;
A
#
# COMPACT_ATOMS: atom_id res chain seq x y z
N MET A 1 -55.08 13.04 -13.75
CA MET A 1 -54.34 11.92 -13.12
C MET A 1 -52.90 11.72 -13.63
N ASN A 2 -52.38 12.50 -14.59
CA ASN A 2 -51.01 12.35 -15.11
C ASN A 2 -49.95 13.31 -14.50
N ASN A 3 -50.37 14.43 -13.89
CA ASN A 3 -49.43 15.41 -13.32
C ASN A 3 -48.84 14.96 -11.98
N GLU A 4 -49.63 14.35 -11.10
CA GLU A 4 -49.16 13.89 -9.79
C GLU A 4 -48.06 12.81 -9.89
N LYS A 5 -48.24 11.83 -10.79
CA LYS A 5 -47.22 10.80 -11.08
C LYS A 5 -45.92 11.40 -11.64
N ARG A 6 -45.99 12.55 -12.31
CA ARG A 6 -44.81 13.23 -12.87
C ARG A 6 -44.03 13.97 -11.80
N GLU A 7 -44.73 14.65 -10.89
CA GLU A 7 -44.12 15.34 -9.75
C GLU A 7 -43.47 14.36 -8.77
N GLU A 8 -44.09 13.20 -8.55
CA GLU A 8 -43.58 12.18 -7.63
C GLU A 8 -42.26 11.58 -8.13
N ARG A 9 -42.18 11.26 -9.43
CA ARG A 9 -40.94 10.82 -10.10
C ARG A 9 -39.84 11.87 -10.06
N GLU A 10 -40.19 13.15 -10.15
CA GLU A 10 -39.20 14.23 -10.09
C GLU A 10 -38.65 14.44 -8.68
N LYS A 11 -39.50 14.31 -7.65
CA LYS A 11 -39.08 14.30 -6.23
C LYS A 11 -38.15 13.13 -5.94
N GLU A 12 -38.44 11.96 -6.50
CA GLU A 12 -37.60 10.76 -6.34
C GLU A 12 -36.22 10.91 -6.98
N ARG A 13 -36.16 11.39 -8.23
CA ARG A 13 -34.88 11.74 -8.90
C ARG A 13 -34.06 12.77 -8.13
N LYS A 14 -34.71 13.78 -7.53
CA LYS A 14 -34.03 14.78 -6.69
C LYS A 14 -33.48 14.17 -5.39
N LYS A 15 -34.16 13.19 -4.78
CA LYS A 15 -33.65 12.44 -3.62
C LYS A 15 -32.45 11.58 -3.98
N GLU A 16 -32.49 10.92 -5.13
CA GLU A 16 -31.41 10.05 -5.62
C GLU A 16 -30.12 10.85 -5.89
N ARG A 17 -30.23 11.97 -6.62
CA ARG A 17 -29.10 12.89 -6.83
C ARG A 17 -28.47 13.41 -5.53
N LYS A 18 -29.28 13.64 -4.49
CA LYS A 18 -28.78 14.05 -3.17
C LYS A 18 -28.02 12.92 -2.46
N LYS A 19 -28.45 11.66 -2.62
CA LYS A 19 -27.74 10.49 -2.08
C LYS A 19 -26.39 10.30 -2.78
N GLU A 20 -26.35 10.41 -4.10
CA GLU A 20 -25.10 10.30 -4.87
C GLU A 20 -24.09 11.37 -4.48
N ARG A 21 -24.51 12.64 -4.36
CA ARG A 21 -23.64 13.72 -3.90
C ARG A 21 -23.07 13.46 -2.50
N LYS A 22 -23.90 12.98 -1.57
CA LYS A 22 -23.40 12.61 -0.24
C LYS A 22 -22.37 11.47 -0.30
N LYS A 23 -22.60 10.48 -1.17
CA LYS A 23 -21.68 9.36 -1.37
C LYS A 23 -20.33 9.83 -1.96
N SER A 24 -20.36 10.73 -2.95
CA SER A 24 -19.14 11.32 -3.52
C SER A 24 -18.38 12.17 -2.51
N ASP A 25 -19.08 12.97 -1.70
CA ASP A 25 -18.45 13.80 -0.67
C ASP A 25 -17.77 12.95 0.42
N ILE A 26 -18.39 11.84 0.80
CA ILE A 26 -17.80 10.87 1.74
C ILE A 26 -16.54 10.25 1.12
N GLN A 27 -16.60 9.80 -0.14
CA GLN A 27 -15.42 9.26 -0.82
C GLN A 27 -14.28 10.29 -0.91
N LEU A 28 -14.60 11.54 -1.23
CA LEU A 28 -13.61 12.61 -1.31
C LEU A 28 -12.95 12.87 0.05
N LYS A 29 -13.74 12.93 1.13
CA LYS A 29 -13.22 13.08 2.50
C LYS A 29 -12.33 11.91 2.92
N ILE A 30 -12.72 10.68 2.59
CA ILE A 30 -11.88 9.50 2.82
C ILE A 30 -10.56 9.67 2.08
N LYS A 31 -10.58 9.97 0.78
CA LYS A 31 -9.38 10.14 -0.05
C LYS A 31 -8.44 11.23 0.49
N ILE A 32 -8.99 12.38 0.88
CA ILE A 32 -8.22 13.48 1.49
C ILE A 32 -7.61 13.04 2.82
N LYS A 33 -8.37 12.34 3.67
CA LYS A 33 -7.87 11.84 4.95
C LYS A 33 -6.74 10.83 4.74
N SER A 34 -6.88 9.88 3.81
CA SER A 34 -5.84 8.93 3.42
C SER A 34 -4.58 9.66 2.97
N MET A 35 -4.71 10.66 2.10
CA MET A 35 -3.58 11.43 1.60
C MET A 35 -2.89 12.22 2.72
N SER A 36 -3.66 12.80 3.64
CA SER A 36 -3.10 13.51 4.80
C SER A 36 -2.40 12.60 5.79
N ILE A 37 -2.78 11.33 5.89
CA ILE A 37 -2.05 10.33 6.71
C ILE A 37 -0.71 10.01 6.04
N LEU A 38 -0.70 9.86 4.71
CA LEU A 38 0.52 9.58 3.93
C LEU A 38 1.51 10.77 3.90
N CYS A 39 1.04 11.99 4.14
CA CYS A 39 1.86 13.20 4.04
C CYS A 39 2.21 13.85 5.39
N LYS A 40 1.79 13.28 6.53
CA LYS A 40 1.91 13.96 7.83
C LYS A 40 3.25 13.78 8.54
N ASP A 41 4.01 12.74 8.21
CA ASP A 41 5.37 12.57 8.70
C ASP A 41 6.21 12.13 7.51
N PRO A 42 7.34 12.80 7.18
CA PRO A 42 8.35 12.13 6.40
C PRO A 42 8.80 10.94 7.26
N VAL A 43 8.33 9.74 6.91
CA VAL A 43 8.89 8.51 7.46
C VAL A 43 10.39 8.67 7.30
N SER A 44 11.13 8.74 8.41
CA SER A 44 12.57 8.89 8.30
C SER A 44 13.10 7.72 7.47
N ASP A 45 14.15 7.93 6.69
CA ASP A 45 14.73 6.83 5.90
C ASP A 45 15.05 5.61 6.77
N TYR A 46 15.34 5.85 8.07
CA TYR A 46 15.47 4.84 9.10
C TYR A 46 14.16 4.09 9.39
N ASP A 47 13.05 4.77 9.68
CA ASP A 47 11.76 4.12 9.97
C ASP A 47 11.25 3.32 8.76
N LEU A 48 11.51 3.81 7.55
CA LEU A 48 11.19 3.10 6.32
C LEU A 48 12.07 1.86 6.17
N ALA A 49 13.39 1.99 6.35
CA ALA A 49 14.30 0.85 6.29
C ALA A 49 13.93 -0.21 7.34
N TRP A 50 13.63 0.20 8.57
CA TRP A 50 13.19 -0.68 9.64
C TRP A 50 11.87 -1.39 9.33
N THR A 51 10.90 -0.66 8.76
CA THR A 51 9.63 -1.24 8.34
C THR A 51 9.83 -2.27 7.23
N LEU A 52 10.66 -1.97 6.23
CA LEU A 52 10.97 -2.88 5.13
C LEU A 52 11.71 -4.12 5.62
N PHE A 53 12.67 -3.93 6.54
CA PHE A 53 13.37 -5.02 7.22
C PHE A 53 12.37 -5.95 7.92
N SER A 54 11.49 -5.39 8.74
CA SER A 54 10.48 -6.15 9.50
C SER A 54 9.49 -6.91 8.61
N ILE A 55 9.23 -6.42 7.39
CA ILE A 55 8.38 -7.11 6.40
C ILE A 55 9.17 -8.21 5.68
N GLY A 56 10.45 -7.97 5.42
CA GLY A 56 11.35 -8.92 4.76
C GLY A 56 11.67 -10.12 5.66
N ASP A 57 11.92 -9.89 6.94
CA ASP A 57 12.20 -10.91 7.95
C ASP A 57 10.93 -11.71 8.24
N SER A 58 10.81 -12.83 7.53
CA SER A 58 9.58 -13.63 7.51
C SER A 58 9.53 -14.65 8.64
N ASN A 59 10.66 -14.89 9.29
CA ASN A 59 10.80 -15.83 10.40
C ASN A 59 10.95 -15.13 11.77
N HIS A 60 11.07 -13.80 11.77
CA HIS A 60 11.20 -12.94 12.94
C HIS A 60 12.43 -13.23 13.79
N ASN A 61 13.56 -13.52 13.15
CA ASN A 61 14.85 -13.79 13.80
C ASN A 61 15.76 -12.55 13.85
N GLU A 62 15.29 -11.39 13.41
CA GLU A 62 16.05 -10.14 13.34
C GLU A 62 17.26 -10.22 12.40
N ILE A 63 17.18 -11.06 11.37
CA ILE A 63 18.20 -11.28 10.35
C ILE A 63 17.51 -11.39 8.99
N LEU A 64 18.15 -10.92 7.91
CA LEU A 64 17.67 -11.15 6.55
C LEU A 64 18.56 -12.12 5.77
N GLU A 65 18.00 -13.26 5.38
CA GLU A 65 18.62 -14.13 4.39
C GLU A 65 18.36 -13.65 2.95
N ALA A 66 19.26 -13.96 2.02
CA ALA A 66 19.06 -13.71 0.58
C ALA A 66 17.68 -14.18 0.10
N SER A 67 17.24 -15.36 0.55
CA SER A 67 15.97 -15.98 0.16
C SER A 67 14.74 -15.18 0.61
N GLU A 68 14.84 -14.49 1.75
CA GLU A 68 13.79 -13.65 2.30
C GLU A 68 13.70 -12.32 1.55
N ILE A 69 14.86 -11.72 1.26
CA ILE A 69 14.97 -10.53 0.42
C ILE A 69 14.38 -10.82 -0.98
N SER A 70 14.79 -11.90 -1.64
CA SER A 70 14.27 -12.30 -2.94
C SER A 70 12.77 -12.57 -2.90
N ARG A 71 12.26 -13.20 -1.85
CA ARG A 71 10.82 -13.42 -1.65
C ARG A 71 10.08 -12.09 -1.50
N PHE A 72 10.63 -11.13 -0.77
CA PHE A 72 10.09 -9.79 -0.63
C PHE A 72 9.98 -9.11 -2.00
N TYR A 73 11.07 -9.01 -2.77
CA TYR A 73 11.06 -8.36 -4.08
C TYR A 73 10.13 -9.05 -5.09
N LYS A 74 10.09 -10.38 -5.08
CA LYS A 74 9.16 -11.14 -5.91
C LYS A 74 7.70 -10.92 -5.53
N ARG A 75 7.35 -10.84 -4.24
CA ARG A 75 5.96 -10.76 -3.79
C ARG A 75 5.45 -9.32 -3.71
N ALA A 76 6.23 -8.43 -3.13
CA ALA A 76 5.86 -7.03 -2.91
C ALA A 76 5.98 -6.21 -4.20
N LEU A 77 7.06 -6.39 -4.97
CA LEU A 77 7.32 -5.63 -6.20
C LEU A 77 7.08 -6.41 -7.49
N GLN A 78 6.69 -7.69 -7.39
CA GLN A 78 6.41 -8.56 -8.54
C GLN A 78 7.56 -8.68 -9.54
N PHE A 79 8.80 -8.68 -9.04
CA PHE A 79 9.97 -8.92 -9.88
C PHE A 79 9.96 -10.36 -10.41
N PRO A 80 10.47 -10.58 -11.65
CA PRO A 80 10.82 -11.92 -12.10
C PRO A 80 11.75 -12.60 -11.10
N GLN A 81 11.64 -13.93 -10.94
CA GLN A 81 12.41 -14.69 -9.96
C GLN A 81 13.92 -14.41 -10.08
N GLU A 82 14.46 -14.47 -11.30
CA GLU A 82 15.88 -14.22 -11.57
C GLU A 82 16.36 -12.83 -11.11
N LEU A 83 15.53 -11.80 -11.31
CA LEU A 83 15.86 -10.45 -10.87
C LEU A 83 15.76 -10.33 -9.34
N ALA A 84 14.77 -10.97 -8.73
CA ALA A 84 14.61 -10.97 -7.28
C ALA A 84 15.77 -11.71 -6.58
N ASP A 85 16.24 -12.82 -7.15
CA ASP A 85 17.41 -13.56 -6.68
C ASP A 85 18.67 -12.73 -6.81
N PHE A 86 18.90 -12.14 -8.00
CA PHE A 86 20.03 -11.24 -8.23
C PHE A 86 20.09 -10.07 -7.24
N VAL A 87 18.94 -9.45 -6.95
CA VAL A 87 18.86 -8.35 -5.98
C VAL A 87 19.16 -8.85 -4.56
N GLY A 88 18.61 -10.00 -4.16
CA GLY A 88 18.86 -10.59 -2.85
C GLY A 88 20.33 -10.90 -2.62
N GLU A 89 20.97 -11.59 -3.57
CA GLU A 89 22.40 -11.90 -3.55
C GLU A 89 23.24 -10.61 -3.53
N SER A 90 22.91 -9.64 -4.39
CA SER A 90 23.61 -8.35 -4.48
C SER A 90 23.53 -7.50 -3.21
N MET A 91 22.46 -7.65 -2.44
CA MET A 91 22.28 -6.96 -1.16
C MET A 91 23.13 -7.59 -0.07
N ILE A 92 23.16 -8.92 -0.01
CA ILE A 92 24.03 -9.66 0.93
C ILE A 92 25.49 -9.35 0.62
N GLU A 93 25.95 -9.51 -0.63
CA GLU A 93 27.34 -9.26 -1.04
C GLU A 93 27.85 -7.85 -0.65
N ARG A 94 26.97 -6.85 -0.60
CA ARG A 94 27.35 -5.46 -0.29
C ARG A 94 27.09 -5.04 1.14
N GLY A 95 26.14 -5.69 1.81
CA GLY A 95 25.64 -5.29 3.13
C GLY A 95 26.11 -6.19 4.26
N ASP A 96 26.52 -7.43 3.96
CA ASP A 96 27.13 -8.34 4.91
C ASP A 96 28.56 -7.87 5.20
N ILE A 97 28.76 -7.31 6.39
CA ILE A 97 30.04 -6.73 6.80
C ILE A 97 30.93 -7.80 7.47
N ASN A 98 30.33 -8.87 7.98
CA ASN A 98 30.99 -9.90 8.79
C ASN A 98 31.11 -11.26 8.09
N ASP A 99 30.73 -11.35 6.81
CA ASP A 99 30.82 -12.51 5.93
C ASP A 99 30.06 -13.75 6.45
N ASP A 100 28.91 -13.57 7.12
CA ASP A 100 28.06 -14.65 7.61
C ASP A 100 26.87 -15.02 6.67
N ASN A 101 26.81 -14.37 5.51
CA ASN A 101 25.81 -14.49 4.45
C ASN A 101 24.40 -14.02 4.85
N VAL A 102 24.29 -13.11 5.81
CA VAL A 102 23.03 -12.48 6.20
C VAL A 102 23.19 -10.97 6.43
N LEU A 103 22.07 -10.24 6.56
CA LEU A 103 22.04 -8.83 6.98
C LEU A 103 21.42 -8.65 8.36
#